data_AF-A0A0W0VXZ1-F1
#
_entry.id   AF-A0A0W0VXZ1-F1
#
_cell.length_a   1.000
_cell.length_b   1.000
_cell.length_c   1.000
_cell.angle_alpha   90.00
_cell.angle_beta   90.00
_cell.angle_gamma   90.00
#
_symmetry.space_group_name_H-M   'P 1'
#
loop_
_entity.id
_entity.type
_entity.pdbx_description
1 polymer ?
#
loop_
_entity_poly.entity_id
_entity_poly.type
_entity_poly.pdbx_seq_one_letter_code
_entity_poly.pdbx_strand_id
1 'polypeptide(L)'
;ISQNLTEKLAERGLQLLTKVRKNMKQKVLDAFDKVLLRKRAIVESVIDQLKNISNIEHSRHRSVFNFMVNILAGLAAYALKPKKPSLNIEKTFMAVV
;
A
#
# COMPACT_ATOMS: atom_id res chain seq x y z
N ILE A 1 1.30 -18.34 -0.11
CA ILE A 1 -0.11 -17.97 0.13
C ILE A 1 -0.91 -19.23 -0.13
N SER A 2 -1.74 -19.66 0.83
CA SER A 2 -2.54 -20.87 0.68
C SER A 2 -3.68 -20.63 -0.32
N GLN A 3 -4.02 -21.64 -1.12
CA GLN A 3 -5.18 -21.59 -2.02
C GLN A 3 -6.47 -21.37 -1.23
N ASN A 4 -6.61 -22.05 -0.08
CA ASN A 4 -7.76 -21.92 0.82
C ASN A 4 -8.00 -20.47 1.29
N LEU A 5 -6.94 -19.70 1.55
CA LEU A 5 -7.07 -18.30 1.93
C LEU A 5 -7.54 -17.43 0.75
N THR A 6 -7.11 -17.77 -0.46
CA THR A 6 -7.51 -17.03 -1.67
C THR A 6 -8.98 -17.27 -1.99
N GLU A 7 -9.44 -18.51 -1.83
CA GLU A 7 -10.84 -18.91 -2.03
C GLU A 7 -11.75 -18.24 -1.01
N LYS A 8 -11.42 -18.30 0.29
CA LYS A 8 -12.19 -17.62 1.36
C LYS A 8 -12.29 -16.11 1.17
N LEU A 9 -11.27 -15.48 0.58
CA LEU A 9 -11.31 -14.05 0.28
C LEU A 9 -12.14 -13.78 -0.98
N ALA A 10 -12.05 -14.65 -2.00
CA ALA A 10 -12.87 -14.55 -3.20
C ALA A 10 -14.38 -14.69 -2.87
N GLU A 11 -14.76 -15.59 -1.95
CA GLU A 11 -16.13 -15.72 -1.44
C GLU A 11 -16.67 -14.42 -0.82
N ARG A 12 -15.77 -13.57 -0.30
CA ARG A 12 -16.10 -12.25 0.28
C ARG A 12 -15.99 -11.11 -0.74
N GLY A 13 -15.76 -11.42 -2.01
CA GLY A 13 -15.52 -10.43 -3.07
C GLY A 13 -14.16 -9.72 -2.97
N LEU A 14 -13.22 -10.25 -2.18
CA LEU A 14 -11.90 -9.66 -1.98
C LEU A 14 -10.85 -10.35 -2.85
N GLN A 15 -10.23 -9.59 -3.76
CA GLN A 15 -9.15 -10.09 -4.61
C GLN A 15 -7.78 -9.81 -3.99
N LEU A 16 -6.93 -10.84 -3.92
CA LEU A 16 -5.58 -10.75 -3.39
C LEU A 16 -4.59 -10.25 -4.46
N LEU A 17 -4.12 -9.00 -4.30
CA LEU A 17 -3.08 -8.41 -5.14
C LEU A 17 -1.68 -8.73 -4.60
N THR A 18 -1.05 -9.78 -5.14
CA THR A 18 0.27 -10.26 -4.68
C THR A 18 1.19 -10.66 -5.83
N LYS A 19 2.52 -10.54 -5.62
CA LYS A 19 3.51 -11.03 -6.58
C LYS A 19 3.51 -12.57 -6.59
N VAL A 20 3.66 -13.16 -7.78
CA VAL A 20 3.82 -14.61 -7.94
C VAL A 20 5.15 -15.03 -7.31
N ARG A 21 5.11 -16.01 -6.40
CA ARG A 21 6.30 -16.58 -5.75
C ARG A 21 6.72 -17.86 -6.47
N LYS A 22 7.98 -18.30 -6.29
CA LYS A 22 8.59 -19.46 -6.98
C LYS A 22 7.76 -20.77 -6.91
N ASN A 23 7.00 -20.98 -5.84
CA ASN A 23 6.17 -22.18 -5.65
C ASN A 23 4.67 -21.98 -5.98
N MET A 24 4.30 -20.86 -6.63
CA MET A 24 2.92 -20.58 -7.02
C MET A 24 2.73 -20.86 -8.52
N LYS A 25 1.57 -21.42 -8.87
CA LYS A 25 1.14 -21.51 -10.27
C LYS A 25 1.12 -20.11 -10.89
N GLN A 26 1.60 -20.01 -12.13
CA GLN A 26 1.64 -18.75 -12.85
C GLN A 26 0.22 -18.23 -13.04
N LYS A 27 -0.04 -17.01 -12.56
CA LYS A 27 -1.31 -16.31 -12.73
C LYS A 27 -1.12 -15.17 -13.70
N VAL A 28 -2.05 -15.03 -14.64
CA VAL A 28 -2.14 -13.84 -15.48
C VAL A 28 -2.62 -12.71 -14.57
N LEU A 29 -1.77 -11.69 -14.40
CA LEU A 29 -2.12 -10.47 -13.67
C LEU A 29 -2.62 -9.46 -14.69
N ASP A 30 -3.67 -8.75 -14.33
CA ASP A 30 -4.12 -7.61 -15.13
C ASP A 30 -3.02 -6.54 -15.22
N ALA A 31 -3.04 -5.75 -16.29
CA ALA A 31 -2.06 -4.68 -16.50
C ALA A 31 -2.06 -3.68 -15.34
N PHE A 32 -3.24 -3.37 -14.80
CA PHE A 32 -3.39 -2.48 -13.66
C PHE A 32 -2.78 -3.06 -12.39
N ASP A 33 -3.08 -4.33 -12.09
CA ASP A 33 -2.53 -5.08 -10.94
C ASP A 33 -1.00 -5.12 -11.00
N LYS A 34 -0.44 -5.28 -12.20
CA LYS A 34 1.01 -5.30 -12.43
C LYS A 34 1.66 -3.96 -12.11
N VAL A 35 1.01 -2.85 -12.47
CA VAL A 35 1.48 -1.49 -12.11
C VAL A 35 1.36 -1.26 -10.61
N LEU A 36 0.26 -1.66 -9.98
CA LEU A 36 0.05 -1.52 -8.54
C LEU A 36 1.13 -2.29 -7.75
N LEU A 37 1.46 -3.50 -8.18
CA LEU A 37 2.51 -4.33 -7.57
C LEU A 37 3.92 -3.73 -7.74
N ARG A 38 4.16 -2.95 -8.80
CA ARG A 38 5.43 -2.21 -8.99
C ARG A 38 5.51 -1.00 -8.06
N LYS A 39 4.41 -0.28 -7.88
CA LYS A 39 4.34 0.90 -6.99
C LYS A 39 4.14 0.55 -5.51
N ARG A 40 3.93 -0.72 -5.17
CA ARG A 40 3.71 -1.20 -3.79
C ARG A 40 4.76 -0.70 -2.79
N ALA A 41 6.04 -0.65 -3.17
CA ALA A 41 7.09 -0.15 -2.28
C ALA A 41 6.95 1.35 -1.94
N ILE A 42 6.40 2.16 -2.85
CA ILE A 42 6.05 3.57 -2.56
C ILE A 42 4.92 3.60 -1.55
N VAL A 43 3.85 2.82 -1.77
CA VAL A 43 2.69 2.77 -0.89
C VAL A 43 3.10 2.33 0.51
N GLU A 44 3.93 1.29 0.62
CA GLU A 44 4.47 0.80 1.90
C GLU A 44 5.34 1.87 2.59
N SER A 45 6.18 2.59 1.83
CA SER A 45 7.00 3.70 2.39
C SER A 45 6.14 4.86 2.90
N VAL A 46 5.06 5.21 2.19
CA VAL A 46 4.12 6.25 2.63
C VAL A 46 3.41 5.82 3.91
N ILE A 47 2.93 4.58 3.97
CA ILE A 47 2.29 4.03 5.17
C ILE A 47 3.27 4.02 6.34
N ASP A 48 4.52 3.61 6.13
CA ASP A 48 5.54 3.60 7.17
C ASP A 48 5.84 5.02 7.69
N GLN A 49 5.96 6.01 6.80
CA GLN A 49 6.10 7.41 7.20
C GLN A 49 4.88 7.93 7.98
N LEU A 50 3.68 7.53 7.59
CA LEU A 50 2.46 7.92 8.29
C LEU A 50 2.38 7.31 9.70
N LYS A 51 2.88 6.09 9.87
CA LYS A 51 2.95 5.45 11.18
C LYS A 51 4.04 6.07 12.07
N ASN A 52 5.26 6.17 11.55
CA ASN A 52 6.43 6.53 12.36
C ASN A 52 6.63 8.03 12.54
N ILE A 53 6.22 8.86 11.56
CA ILE A 53 6.47 10.31 11.62
C ILE A 53 5.23 11.07 12.09
N SER A 54 4.04 10.69 11.62
CA SER A 54 2.79 11.29 12.09
C SER A 54 2.18 10.56 13.30
N ASN A 55 2.84 9.53 13.85
CA ASN A 55 2.42 8.80 15.05
C ASN A 55 0.93 8.42 15.02
N ILE A 56 0.42 8.02 13.84
CA ILE A 56 -1.00 7.69 13.67
C ILE A 56 -1.35 6.42 14.45
N GLU A 57 -0.40 5.48 14.55
CA GLU A 57 -0.54 4.29 15.39
C GLU A 57 -0.25 4.66 16.85
N HIS A 58 -1.17 5.41 17.47
CA HIS A 58 -1.11 5.68 18.89
C HIS A 58 -1.98 4.66 19.66
N SER A 59 -1.41 3.97 20.64
CA SER A 59 -2.15 2.98 21.44
C SER A 59 -3.17 3.63 22.39
N ARG A 60 -3.07 4.94 22.64
CA ARG A 60 -3.86 5.69 23.63
C ARG A 60 -4.79 6.72 23.00
N HIS A 61 -5.70 6.29 22.13
CA HIS A 61 -6.81 7.14 21.71
C HIS A 61 -7.92 7.09 22.76
N ARG A 62 -8.10 8.20 23.50
CA ARG A 62 -9.14 8.32 24.54
C ARG A 62 -10.55 8.52 23.97
N SER A 63 -10.67 8.83 22.67
CA SER A 63 -11.91 9.02 21.93
C SER A 63 -11.69 8.80 20.43
N VAL A 64 -12.71 8.26 19.73
CA VAL A 64 -12.71 8.03 18.28
C VAL A 64 -12.62 9.35 17.50
N PHE A 65 -13.21 10.43 18.01
CA PHE A 65 -13.14 11.74 17.37
C PHE A 65 -11.69 12.28 17.35
N ASN A 66 -10.97 12.12 18.46
CA ASN A 66 -9.57 12.54 18.54
C ASN A 66 -8.68 11.71 17.61
N PHE A 67 -9.01 10.43 17.41
CA PHE A 67 -8.34 9.59 16.42
C PHE A 67 -8.54 10.11 14.99
N MET A 68 -9.78 10.44 14.61
CA MET A 68 -10.09 10.98 13.28
C MET A 68 -9.36 12.31 13.02
N VAL A 69 -9.33 13.22 14.00
CA VAL A 69 -8.58 14.48 13.90
C VAL A 69 -7.08 14.20 13.75
N ASN A 70 -6.54 13.22 14.47
CA ASN A 70 -5.12 12.84 14.36
C ASN A 70 -4.77 12.27 12.98
N ILE A 71 -5.66 11.47 12.38
CA ILE A 71 -5.49 10.99 10.99
C ILE A 71 -5.46 12.18 10.02
N LEU A 72 -6.44 13.07 10.10
CA LEU A 72 -6.53 14.24 9.21
C LEU A 72 -5.31 15.14 9.35
N ALA A 73 -4.86 15.38 10.58
CA ALA A 73 -3.64 16.13 10.86
C ALA A 73 -2.38 15.43 10.32
N GLY A 74 -2.27 14.12 10.46
CA GLY A 74 -1.17 13.32 9.90
C GLY A 74 -1.12 13.37 8.37
N LEU A 75 -2.28 13.30 7.71
CA LEU A 75 -2.39 13.44 6.25
C LEU A 75 -2.06 14.86 5.79
N ALA A 76 -2.54 15.89 6.49
CA ALA A 76 -2.22 17.29 6.19
C ALA A 76 -0.72 17.57 6.37
N ALA A 77 -0.11 17.07 7.45
CA ALA A 77 1.33 17.16 7.70
C ALA A 77 2.14 16.44 6.61
N TYR A 78 1.66 15.29 6.13
CA TYR A 78 2.28 14.59 5.00
C TYR A 78 2.17 15.40 3.70
N ALA A 79 1.03 16.04 3.43
CA ALA A 79 0.84 16.86 2.23
C ALA A 79 1.80 18.07 2.18
N LEU A 80 2.10 18.65 3.35
CA LEU A 80 3.01 19.78 3.52
C LEU A 80 4.49 19.40 3.55
N LYS A 81 4.84 18.10 3.57
CA LYS A 81 6.24 17.66 3.58
C LYS A 81 6.92 17.97 2.24
N PRO A 82 8.11 18.60 2.26
CA PRO A 82 8.84 18.94 1.03
C PRO A 82 9.40 17.70 0.30
N LYS A 83 9.66 16.61 1.04
CA LYS A 83 10.27 15.39 0.50
C LYS A 83 9.27 14.23 0.51
N LYS A 84 8.69 13.96 -0.65
CA LYS A 84 7.84 12.78 -0.86
C LYS A 84 8.73 11.58 -1.20
N PRO A 85 8.43 10.38 -0.68
CA PRO A 85 9.14 9.17 -1.05
C PRO A 85 8.95 8.95 -2.56
N SER A 86 10.02 9.13 -3.31
CA SER A 86 10.10 8.82 -4.73
C SER A 86 11.01 7.62 -4.87
N LEU A 87 10.55 6.59 -5.58
CA LEU A 87 11.46 5.55 -6.03
C LEU A 87 12.21 6.11 -7.23
N ASN A 88 13.54 6.07 -7.16
CA ASN A 88 14.41 6.38 -8.29
C ASN A 88 14.36 5.20 -9.28
N ILE A 89 13.20 4.98 -9.88
CA ILE A 89 13.02 3.99 -10.94
C ILE A 89 13.50 4.71 -12.20
N GLU A 90 14.59 4.24 -12.80
CA GLU A 90 14.97 4.72 -14.13
C GLU A 90 13.74 4.72 -15.05
N LYS A 91 13.58 5.81 -15.81
CA LYS A 91 12.48 6.03 -16.76
C LYS A 91 12.39 5.00 -17.89
N THR A 92 13.13 3.91 -17.85
CA THR A 92 13.20 2.87 -18.87
C THR A 92 11.91 2.04 -18.99
N PHE A 93 11.03 2.05 -17.98
CA PHE A 93 9.78 1.27 -18.02
C PHE A 93 8.53 2.01 -18.51
N MET A 94 8.63 3.30 -18.87
CA MET A 94 7.53 4.06 -19.50
C MET A 94 7.63 4.15 -21.02
N ALA A 95 8.68 3.56 -21.63
CA ALA A 95 8.90 3.54 -23.08
C ALA A 95 8.59 2.15 -23.70
N VAL A 96 7.44 1.58 -23.38
CA VAL A 96 6.83 0.49 -24.18
C VAL A 96 5.33 0.76 -24.26
N VAL A 97 4.98 1.79 -25.02
CA VAL A 97 3.78 1.91 -25.86
C VAL A 97 4.23 2.61 -27.13
#